data_AF-A0AAE4AXF4-F1
#
_entry.id   AF-A0AAE4AXF4-F1
#
_cell.length_a   1.000
_cell.length_b   1.000
_cell.length_c   1.000
_cell.angle_alpha   90.00
_cell.angle_beta   90.00
_cell.angle_gamma   90.00
#
_symmetry.space_group_name_H-M   'P 1'
#
loop_
_entity.id
_entity.type
_entity.pdbx_description
1 polymer ?
#
loop_
_entity_poly.entity_id
_entity_poly.type
_entity_poly.pdbx_seq_one_letter_code
_entity_poly.pdbx_strand_id
1 'polypeptide(L)'
;MHANCCPRVAPRKQATDDGGQVDSQRQARRRQGPMELPHLQDRKGRVMAMYSHLAPTSISIGYPEFLGVLLSGITPGDWLAVLVGIVVGISAMLVAVGIAWTQRQDQIMDRLMQARDDRERQMEADARADQRARWELWKEEHSECCALLRQGEDVASAVLEGPPCTQEQLRQIGLCAFRTDARQLADRGIAGLAETMRELADAADVLLGIDVPDGAAVLRKCLDGAEPGASSPSPLPIAEAQSKAIQQAAAARDLQRLVVRAWDVLRNEWAA
;
A
#
# COMPACT_ATOMS: atom_id res chain seq x y z
N MET A 1 40.78 14.28 -32.32
CA MET A 1 40.08 15.58 -32.37
C MET A 1 38.63 15.33 -32.73
N HIS A 2 37.74 15.20 -31.75
CA HIS A 2 36.29 15.40 -31.91
C HIS A 2 35.69 15.72 -30.53
N ALA A 3 34.73 16.63 -30.55
CA ALA A 3 34.47 17.59 -29.51
C ALA A 3 33.51 17.09 -28.41
N ASN A 4 33.79 17.58 -27.20
CA ASN A 4 32.91 17.62 -26.03
C ASN A 4 31.56 18.27 -26.36
N CYS A 5 30.46 17.57 -26.06
CA CYS A 5 29.14 18.15 -25.90
C CYS A 5 28.58 17.74 -24.53
N CYS A 6 28.85 18.56 -23.51
CA CYS A 6 28.15 18.50 -22.23
C CYS A 6 26.87 19.36 -22.31
N PRO A 7 25.70 18.85 -21.94
CA PRO A 7 24.51 19.69 -21.81
C PRO A 7 24.55 20.54 -20.54
N ARG A 8 24.23 21.82 -20.74
CA ARG A 8 24.17 22.92 -19.79
C ARG A 8 23.03 22.70 -18.78
N VAL A 9 23.37 22.45 -17.52
CA VAL A 9 22.42 22.34 -16.40
C VAL A 9 21.89 23.74 -16.06
N ALA A 10 20.57 23.91 -16.13
CA ALA A 10 19.88 25.14 -15.72
C ALA A 10 19.80 25.25 -14.18
N PRO A 11 19.90 26.45 -13.58
CA PRO A 11 19.83 26.62 -12.14
C PRO A 11 18.41 26.34 -11.62
N ARG A 12 18.33 25.38 -10.70
CA ARG A 12 17.14 24.97 -9.95
C ARG A 12 16.70 26.13 -9.05
N LYS A 13 15.51 26.69 -9.30
CA LYS A 13 14.86 27.65 -8.40
C LYS A 13 14.69 27.00 -7.03
N GLN A 14 15.25 27.61 -6.00
CA GLN A 14 14.97 27.32 -4.60
C GLN A 14 13.49 27.57 -4.34
N ALA A 15 12.74 26.50 -4.11
CA ALA A 15 11.41 26.58 -3.52
C ALA A 15 11.61 26.82 -2.02
N THR A 16 11.08 27.94 -1.56
CA THR A 16 10.99 28.31 -0.15
C THR A 16 10.21 27.25 0.62
N ASP A 17 10.86 26.79 1.67
CA ASP A 17 10.43 25.82 2.66
C ASP A 17 9.47 26.51 3.65
N ASP A 18 8.18 26.26 3.50
CA ASP A 18 7.10 26.71 4.41
C ASP A 18 6.29 25.50 4.92
N GLY A 19 6.94 24.35 5.08
CA GLY A 19 6.33 23.10 5.55
C GLY A 19 6.35 22.88 7.07
N GLY A 20 7.05 23.73 7.83
CA GLY A 20 7.40 23.46 9.23
C GLY A 20 6.29 23.61 10.28
N GLN A 21 5.10 24.10 9.93
CA GLN A 21 4.09 24.49 10.93
C GLN A 21 2.94 23.50 11.13
N VAL A 22 2.75 22.53 10.22
CA VAL A 22 1.63 21.57 10.31
C VAL A 22 1.97 20.34 11.16
N ASP A 23 3.25 19.97 11.25
CA ASP A 23 3.67 18.77 11.99
C ASP A 23 3.74 18.98 13.51
N SER A 24 4.02 20.21 13.97
CA SER A 24 4.00 20.53 15.42
C SER A 24 2.60 20.44 16.04
N GLN A 25 1.53 20.63 15.25
CA GLN A 25 0.15 20.51 15.75
C GLN A 25 -0.32 19.05 15.85
N ARG A 26 0.21 18.13 15.04
CA ARG A 26 -0.11 16.69 15.10
C ARG A 26 0.62 15.98 16.24
N GLN A 27 1.82 16.42 16.61
CA GLN A 27 2.60 15.81 17.70
C GLN A 27 2.04 16.13 19.11
N ALA A 28 1.35 17.26 19.28
CA ALA A 28 0.72 17.62 20.55
C ALA A 28 -0.51 16.73 20.90
N ARG A 29 -1.19 16.14 19.91
CA ARG A 29 -2.37 15.27 20.16
C ARG A 29 -2.03 13.83 20.53
N ARG A 30 -0.81 13.34 20.27
CA ARG A 30 -0.42 11.94 20.57
C ARG A 30 0.10 11.72 21.99
N ARG A 31 0.30 12.77 22.79
CA ARG A 31 0.71 12.65 24.21
C ARG A 31 -0.45 12.61 25.20
N GLN A 32 -1.70 12.70 24.73
CA GLN A 32 -2.85 12.35 25.57
C GLN A 32 -3.03 10.84 25.47
N GLY A 33 -2.51 10.14 26.48
CA GLY A 33 -2.70 8.70 26.65
C GLY A 33 -4.18 8.31 26.69
N PRO A 34 -4.48 7.00 26.70
CA PRO A 34 -5.85 6.51 26.75
C PRO A 34 -6.56 7.12 27.95
N MET A 35 -7.49 8.05 27.71
CA MET A 35 -8.39 8.52 28.74
C MET A 35 -9.22 7.31 29.17
N GLU A 36 -8.88 6.77 30.34
CA GLU A 36 -9.72 5.86 31.09
C GLU A 36 -11.11 6.45 31.11
N LEU A 37 -12.08 5.76 30.49
CA LEU A 37 -13.47 6.16 30.46
C LEU A 37 -13.97 6.29 31.90
N PRO A 38 -14.22 7.50 32.43
CA PRO A 38 -14.97 7.63 33.65
C PRO A 38 -16.43 7.46 33.24
N HIS A 39 -17.07 6.47 33.83
CA HIS A 39 -18.44 6.64 34.31
C HIS A 39 -19.54 6.76 33.23
N LEU A 40 -19.70 5.73 32.40
CA LEU A 40 -20.95 5.51 31.64
C LEU A 40 -22.09 4.90 32.49
N GLN A 41 -21.92 4.84 33.81
CA GLN A 41 -22.97 4.34 34.72
C GLN A 41 -23.90 5.45 35.26
N ASP A 42 -23.57 6.74 35.05
CA ASP A 42 -24.36 7.86 35.60
C ASP A 42 -25.22 8.61 34.56
N ARG A 43 -25.20 8.19 33.28
CA ARG A 43 -26.01 8.83 32.22
C ARG A 43 -27.44 8.29 32.10
N LYS A 44 -27.76 7.13 32.69
CA LYS A 44 -29.15 6.63 32.75
C LYS A 44 -29.99 7.38 33.80
N GLY A 45 -29.37 7.91 34.86
CA GLY A 45 -30.08 8.72 35.86
C GLY A 45 -30.47 10.12 35.37
N ARG A 46 -29.62 10.75 34.54
CA ARG A 46 -29.84 12.15 34.13
C ARG A 46 -30.77 12.32 32.92
N VAL A 47 -30.91 11.31 32.05
CA VAL A 47 -31.91 11.35 30.98
C VAL A 47 -33.32 11.09 31.51
N MET A 48 -33.48 10.28 32.57
CA MET A 48 -34.77 10.12 33.25
C MET A 48 -35.21 11.39 34.01
N ALA A 49 -34.27 12.20 34.51
CA ALA A 49 -34.57 13.46 35.19
C ALA A 49 -34.90 14.64 34.25
N MET A 50 -34.67 14.50 32.93
CA MET A 50 -35.01 15.54 31.96
C MET A 50 -36.43 15.40 31.40
N TYR A 51 -37.09 14.25 31.63
CA TYR A 51 -38.49 13.99 31.24
C TYR A 51 -39.50 14.17 32.37
N SER A 52 -39.07 14.48 33.61
CA SER A 52 -39.99 14.74 34.74
C SER A 52 -40.57 16.16 34.75
N HIS A 53 -40.09 17.07 33.88
CA HIS A 53 -40.64 18.43 33.76
C HIS A 53 -41.57 18.61 32.56
N LEU A 54 -41.70 17.59 31.70
CA LEU A 54 -42.81 17.47 30.77
C LEU A 54 -43.99 16.84 31.52
N ALA A 55 -44.46 17.54 32.55
CA ALA A 55 -45.84 17.41 32.95
C ALA A 55 -46.67 17.53 31.67
N PRO A 56 -47.68 16.67 31.44
CA PRO A 56 -48.65 16.95 30.41
C PRO A 56 -49.21 18.32 30.74
N THR A 57 -48.80 19.35 30.01
CA THR A 57 -49.63 20.53 29.83
C THR A 57 -50.91 19.95 29.30
N SER A 58 -51.86 19.78 30.19
CA SER A 58 -53.25 19.60 29.86
C SER A 58 -53.52 20.72 28.88
N ILE A 59 -53.56 20.37 27.59
CA ILE A 59 -54.22 21.19 26.60
C ILE A 59 -55.67 21.10 27.05
N SER A 60 -56.01 21.94 28.03
CA SER A 60 -57.38 22.35 28.27
C SER A 60 -57.74 23.05 26.98
N ILE A 61 -58.31 22.27 26.07
CA ILE A 61 -59.13 22.79 25.00
C ILE A 61 -60.27 23.45 25.77
N GLY A 62 -60.05 24.70 26.18
CA GLY A 62 -61.10 25.56 26.65
C GLY A 62 -62.08 25.61 25.50
N TYR A 63 -63.18 24.86 25.61
CA TYR A 63 -64.31 25.04 24.73
C TYR A 63 -64.68 26.51 24.89
N PRO A 64 -64.49 27.35 23.86
CA PRO A 64 -64.83 28.73 24.01
C PRO A 64 -66.35 28.76 24.24
N GLU A 65 -66.80 29.42 25.31
CA GLU A 65 -68.23 29.67 25.59
C GLU A 65 -68.95 30.38 24.42
N PHE A 66 -68.20 30.76 23.38
CA PHE A 66 -68.67 31.21 22.07
C PHE A 66 -69.57 30.22 21.31
N LEU A 67 -69.52 28.92 21.61
CA LEU A 67 -70.44 27.97 20.97
C LEU A 67 -71.88 28.08 21.49
N GLY A 68 -72.08 28.53 22.74
CA GLY A 68 -73.42 28.62 23.34
C GLY A 68 -74.30 29.74 22.76
N VAL A 69 -73.70 30.82 22.26
CA VAL A 69 -74.43 32.04 21.84
C VAL A 69 -74.77 32.06 20.34
N LEU A 70 -74.16 31.18 19.53
CA LEU A 70 -74.45 31.09 18.09
C LEU A 70 -75.51 30.04 17.71
N LEU A 71 -76.00 29.24 18.65
CA LEU A 71 -76.90 28.10 18.38
C LEU A 71 -78.39 28.43 18.52
N SER A 72 -78.77 29.57 19.10
CA SER A 72 -80.17 30.01 19.24
C SER A 72 -80.66 30.71 17.97
N GLY A 73 -80.87 29.95 16.90
CA GLY A 73 -81.39 30.47 15.63
C GLY A 73 -81.09 29.63 14.39
N ILE A 74 -80.35 28.53 14.54
CA ILE A 74 -79.90 27.66 13.46
C ILE A 74 -81.05 26.77 12.98
N THR A 75 -81.43 26.93 11.71
CA THR A 75 -82.44 26.07 11.07
C THR A 75 -81.85 24.68 10.78
N PRO A 76 -82.66 23.63 10.56
CA PRO A 76 -82.13 22.29 10.27
C PRO A 76 -81.14 22.24 9.09
N GLY A 77 -81.21 23.20 8.14
CA GLY A 77 -80.27 23.34 7.03
C GLY A 77 -78.89 23.88 7.43
N ASP A 78 -78.80 24.71 8.47
CA ASP A 78 -77.55 25.34 8.91
C ASP A 78 -76.63 24.35 9.64
N TRP A 79 -77.20 23.31 10.27
CA TRP A 79 -76.43 22.21 10.87
C TRP A 79 -75.63 21.41 9.84
N LEU A 80 -76.18 21.21 8.64
CA LEU A 80 -75.45 20.56 7.55
C LEU A 80 -74.25 21.39 7.10
N ALA A 81 -74.39 22.72 7.02
CA ALA A 81 -73.28 23.61 6.67
C ALA A 81 -72.16 23.56 7.71
N VAL A 82 -72.50 23.52 9.00
CA VAL A 82 -71.52 23.38 10.09
C VAL A 82 -70.80 22.03 10.03
N LEU A 83 -71.52 20.93 9.81
CA LEU A 83 -70.92 19.60 9.70
C LEU A 83 -69.98 19.51 8.49
N VAL A 84 -70.39 20.03 7.33
CA VAL A 84 -69.53 20.08 6.14
C VAL A 84 -68.27 20.91 6.42
N GLY A 85 -68.40 22.07 7.08
CA GLY A 85 -67.26 22.90 7.48
C GLY A 85 -66.27 22.18 8.39
N ILE A 86 -66.77 21.41 9.37
CA ILE A 86 -65.93 20.61 10.27
C ILE A 86 -65.19 19.51 9.49
N VAL A 87 -65.88 18.78 8.61
CA VAL A 87 -65.27 17.70 7.80
C VAL A 87 -64.20 18.27 6.86
N VAL A 88 -64.47 19.42 6.22
CA VAL A 88 -63.49 20.12 5.37
C VAL A 88 -62.30 20.61 6.21
N GLY A 89 -62.54 21.14 7.40
CA GLY A 89 -61.48 21.60 8.30
C GLY A 89 -60.57 20.46 8.80
N ILE A 90 -61.17 19.35 9.24
CA ILE A 90 -60.42 18.17 9.69
C ILE A 90 -59.63 17.55 8.53
N SER A 91 -60.24 17.40 7.35
CA SER A 91 -59.55 16.85 6.19
C SER A 91 -58.36 17.71 5.77
N ALA A 92 -58.50 19.04 5.73
CA ALA A 92 -57.39 19.95 5.45
C ALA A 92 -56.25 19.84 6.49
N MET A 93 -56.59 19.70 7.77
CA MET A 93 -55.60 19.53 8.84
C MET A 93 -54.86 18.20 8.73
N LEU A 94 -55.54 17.10 8.39
CA LEU A 94 -54.91 15.80 8.17
C LEU A 94 -53.94 15.82 6.98
N VAL A 95 -54.30 16.49 5.88
CA VAL A 95 -53.40 16.67 4.72
C VAL A 95 -52.17 17.48 5.13
N ALA A 96 -52.34 18.59 5.86
CA ALA A 96 -51.22 19.40 6.33
C ALA A 96 -50.27 18.62 7.26
N VAL A 97 -50.81 17.82 8.18
CA VAL A 97 -50.02 16.94 9.05
C VAL A 97 -49.30 15.86 8.24
N GLY A 98 -49.98 15.27 7.24
CA GLY A 98 -49.38 14.32 6.32
C GLY A 98 -48.18 14.90 5.57
N ILE A 99 -48.30 16.10 5.02
CA ILE A 99 -47.21 16.80 4.31
C ILE A 99 -46.05 17.14 5.27
N ALA A 100 -46.35 17.62 6.48
CA ALA A 100 -45.30 17.92 7.47
C ALA A 100 -44.56 16.65 7.93
N TRP A 101 -45.27 15.51 8.00
CA TRP A 101 -44.68 14.23 8.38
C TRP A 101 -43.77 13.67 7.30
N THR A 102 -44.16 13.75 6.02
CA THR A 102 -43.31 13.30 4.91
C THR A 102 -42.03 14.12 4.81
N GLN A 103 -42.11 15.45 4.93
CA GLN A 103 -40.92 16.32 4.95
C GLN A 103 -39.95 15.96 6.08
N ARG A 104 -40.45 15.59 7.26
CA ARG A 104 -39.62 15.15 8.38
C ARG A 104 -38.99 13.79 8.15
N GLN A 105 -39.69 12.89 7.46
CA GLN A 105 -39.18 11.56 7.12
C GLN A 105 -38.04 11.66 6.11
N ASP A 106 -38.17 12.52 5.09
CA ASP A 106 -37.13 12.76 4.08
C ASP A 106 -35.84 13.31 4.73
N GLN A 107 -35.96 14.29 5.64
CA GLN A 107 -34.80 14.83 6.38
C GLN A 107 -34.06 13.79 7.22
N ILE A 108 -34.77 12.79 7.76
CA ILE A 108 -34.14 11.71 8.53
C ILE A 108 -33.41 10.76 7.57
N MET A 109 -34.02 10.43 6.44
CA MET A 109 -33.42 9.56 5.43
C MET A 109 -32.17 10.19 4.80
N ASP A 110 -32.19 11.49 4.50
CA ASP A 110 -31.04 12.20 3.95
C ASP A 110 -29.86 12.18 4.92
N ARG A 111 -30.10 12.38 6.21
CA ARG A 111 -29.03 12.31 7.23
C ARG A 111 -28.45 10.92 7.38
N LEU A 112 -29.28 9.88 7.25
CA LEU A 112 -28.80 8.49 7.29
C LEU A 112 -27.98 8.15 6.04
N MET A 113 -28.40 8.60 4.86
CA MET A 113 -27.62 8.43 3.63
C MET A 113 -26.29 9.18 3.70
N GLN A 114 -26.29 10.44 4.12
CA GLN A 114 -25.06 11.22 4.33
C GLN A 114 -24.10 10.54 5.30
N ALA A 115 -24.60 10.04 6.43
CA ALA A 115 -23.76 9.33 7.41
C ALA A 115 -23.18 8.02 6.87
N ARG A 116 -23.87 7.35 5.92
CA ARG A 116 -23.35 6.15 5.26
C ARG A 116 -22.28 6.50 4.25
N ASP A 117 -22.53 7.50 3.40
CA ASP A 117 -21.58 7.96 2.39
C ASP A 117 -20.31 8.51 3.05
N ASP A 118 -20.45 9.24 4.16
CA ASP A 118 -19.29 9.76 4.91
C ASP A 118 -18.46 8.63 5.52
N ARG A 119 -19.10 7.57 6.02
CA ARG A 119 -18.39 6.38 6.50
C ARG A 119 -17.68 5.67 5.35
N GLU A 120 -18.29 5.58 4.18
CA GLU A 120 -17.67 4.99 2.99
C GLU A 120 -16.44 5.78 2.55
N ARG A 121 -16.56 7.12 2.46
CA ARG A 121 -15.42 8.00 2.17
C ARG A 121 -14.33 7.92 3.23
N GLN A 122 -14.69 7.77 4.51
CA GLN A 122 -13.73 7.57 5.58
C GLN A 122 -13.01 6.23 5.46
N MET A 123 -13.74 5.14 5.24
CA MET A 123 -13.14 3.82 5.02
C MET A 123 -12.21 3.81 3.81
N GLU A 124 -12.58 4.48 2.71
CA GLU A 124 -11.69 4.65 1.55
C GLU A 124 -10.46 5.50 1.89
N ALA A 125 -10.63 6.59 2.63
CA ALA A 125 -9.51 7.46 3.02
C ALA A 125 -8.53 6.73 3.95
N ASP A 126 -9.05 5.96 4.90
CA ASP A 126 -8.28 5.14 5.83
C ASP A 126 -7.58 4.00 5.08
N ALA A 127 -8.26 3.32 4.15
CA ALA A 127 -7.64 2.30 3.30
C ALA A 127 -6.48 2.87 2.46
N ARG A 128 -6.64 4.07 1.89
CA ARG A 128 -5.56 4.78 1.17
C ARG A 128 -4.44 5.25 2.09
N ALA A 129 -4.74 5.57 3.36
CA ALA A 129 -3.73 5.94 4.35
C ALA A 129 -2.91 4.72 4.77
N ASP A 130 -3.57 3.59 5.03
CA ASP A 130 -2.94 2.31 5.37
C ASP A 130 -2.07 1.80 4.22
N GLN A 131 -2.56 1.92 2.98
CA GLN A 131 -1.77 1.57 1.79
C GLN A 131 -0.50 2.44 1.71
N ARG A 132 -0.62 3.76 1.88
CA ARG A 132 0.55 4.65 1.90
C ARG A 132 1.53 4.33 3.04
N ALA A 133 1.02 4.00 4.22
CA ALA A 133 1.87 3.61 5.35
C ALA A 133 2.65 2.32 5.06
N ARG A 134 2.01 1.31 4.44
CA ARG A 134 2.70 0.09 3.99
C ARG A 134 3.74 0.38 2.93
N TRP A 135 3.40 1.23 1.95
CA TRP A 135 4.32 1.64 0.88
C TRP A 135 5.56 2.36 1.43
N GLU A 136 5.41 3.27 2.39
CA GLU A 136 6.54 3.95 3.01
C GLU A 136 7.43 3.00 3.82
N LEU A 137 6.84 2.01 4.51
CA LEU A 137 7.60 0.95 5.19
C LEU A 137 8.41 0.10 4.20
N TRP A 138 7.83 -0.19 3.02
CA TRP A 138 8.44 -1.05 2.01
C TRP A 138 9.42 -0.34 1.09
N LYS A 139 9.41 0.99 1.05
CA LYS A 139 10.18 1.77 0.08
C LYS A 139 11.68 1.55 0.20
N GLU A 140 12.19 1.44 1.43
CA GLU A 140 13.61 1.18 1.68
C GLU A 140 13.98 -0.23 1.22
N GLU A 141 13.24 -1.25 1.66
CA GLU A 141 13.45 -2.65 1.26
C GLU A 141 13.33 -2.86 -0.26
N HIS A 142 12.35 -2.22 -0.90
CA HIS A 142 12.18 -2.26 -2.35
C HIS A 142 13.39 -1.65 -3.07
N SER A 143 13.93 -0.55 -2.55
CA SER A 143 15.12 0.08 -3.13
C SER A 143 16.38 -0.79 -2.99
N GLU A 144 16.52 -1.48 -1.85
CA GLU A 144 17.58 -2.46 -1.61
C GLU A 144 17.46 -3.66 -2.57
N CYS A 145 16.25 -4.21 -2.72
CA CYS A 145 15.97 -5.31 -3.66
C CYS A 145 16.30 -4.88 -5.11
N CYS A 146 15.87 -3.68 -5.52
CA CYS A 146 16.17 -3.15 -6.85
C CYS A 146 17.68 -2.99 -7.09
N ALA A 147 18.42 -2.52 -6.09
CA ALA A 147 19.87 -2.37 -6.19
C ALA A 147 20.56 -3.74 -6.31
N LEU A 148 20.14 -4.71 -5.50
CA LEU A 148 20.68 -6.08 -5.56
C LEU A 148 20.38 -6.75 -6.90
N LEU A 149 19.16 -6.64 -7.43
CA LEU A 149 18.79 -7.25 -8.71
C LEU A 149 19.57 -6.65 -9.88
N ARG A 150 19.81 -5.33 -9.88
CA ARG A 150 20.71 -4.69 -10.87
C ARG A 150 22.14 -5.22 -10.76
N GLN A 151 22.66 -5.36 -9.54
CA GLN A 151 23.98 -5.97 -9.35
C GLN A 151 24.02 -7.41 -9.88
N GLY A 152 22.94 -8.19 -9.68
CA GLY A 152 22.81 -9.53 -10.25
C GLY A 152 22.83 -9.53 -11.79
N GLU A 153 22.15 -8.58 -12.43
CA GLU A 153 22.20 -8.37 -13.89
C GLU A 153 23.61 -8.01 -14.38
N ASP A 154 24.29 -7.09 -13.69
CA ASP A 154 25.64 -6.66 -14.04
C ASP A 154 26.63 -7.83 -13.93
N VAL A 155 26.53 -8.63 -12.86
CA VAL A 155 27.35 -9.82 -12.64
C VAL A 155 27.09 -10.87 -13.72
N ALA A 156 25.83 -11.18 -14.02
CA ALA A 156 25.48 -12.16 -15.04
C ALA A 156 25.93 -11.72 -16.44
N SER A 157 25.74 -10.44 -16.78
CA SER A 157 26.17 -9.86 -18.05
C SER A 157 27.69 -9.89 -18.20
N ALA A 158 28.43 -9.50 -17.14
CA ALA A 158 29.89 -9.53 -17.15
C ALA A 158 30.46 -10.94 -17.41
N VAL A 159 29.83 -11.98 -16.86
CA VAL A 159 30.25 -13.38 -17.07
C VAL A 159 29.85 -13.91 -18.45
N LEU A 160 28.71 -13.47 -18.99
CA LEU A 160 28.22 -13.92 -20.30
C LEU A 160 28.92 -13.23 -21.49
N GLU A 161 29.26 -11.96 -21.35
CA GLU A 161 29.90 -11.16 -22.40
C GLU A 161 31.44 -11.21 -22.33
N GLY A 162 31.99 -11.51 -21.15
CA GLY A 162 33.41 -11.58 -20.89
C GLY A 162 34.06 -12.92 -21.28
N PRO A 163 35.40 -12.99 -21.24
CA PRO A 163 36.10 -14.28 -21.24
C PRO A 163 35.75 -15.08 -19.97
N PRO A 164 35.97 -16.41 -19.97
CA PRO A 164 35.78 -17.24 -18.78
C PRO A 164 36.51 -16.65 -17.58
N CYS A 165 35.77 -16.44 -16.49
CA CYS A 165 36.26 -15.73 -15.32
C CYS A 165 36.88 -16.70 -14.33
N THR A 166 38.05 -16.35 -13.79
CA THR A 166 38.62 -17.06 -12.64
C THR A 166 37.84 -16.76 -11.37
N GLN A 167 38.02 -17.56 -10.32
CA GLN A 167 37.35 -17.32 -9.03
C GLN A 167 37.66 -15.92 -8.45
N GLU A 168 38.88 -15.43 -8.65
CA GLU A 168 39.28 -14.10 -8.18
C GLU A 168 38.60 -12.98 -9.00
N GLN A 169 38.44 -13.16 -10.31
CA GLN A 169 37.68 -12.23 -11.14
C GLN A 169 36.19 -12.20 -10.75
N LEU A 170 35.59 -13.36 -10.46
CA LEU A 170 34.20 -13.42 -9.96
C LEU A 170 34.05 -12.68 -8.62
N ARG A 171 35.04 -12.74 -7.73
CA ARG A 171 35.08 -11.95 -6.50
C ARG A 171 35.16 -10.45 -6.78
N GLN A 172 36.01 -10.04 -7.71
CA GLN A 172 36.18 -8.64 -8.11
C GLN A 172 34.93 -8.05 -8.79
N ILE A 173 34.21 -8.86 -9.58
CA ILE A 173 32.91 -8.50 -10.17
C ILE A 173 31.82 -8.35 -9.08
N GLY A 174 32.08 -8.81 -7.86
CA GLY A 174 31.19 -8.64 -6.71
C GLY A 174 30.21 -9.79 -6.48
N LEU A 175 30.44 -10.96 -7.08
CA LEU A 175 29.55 -12.12 -6.94
C LEU A 175 29.42 -12.60 -5.48
N CYS A 176 30.48 -12.49 -4.68
CA CYS A 176 30.43 -12.85 -3.26
C CYS A 176 29.60 -11.88 -2.41
N ALA A 177 29.66 -10.59 -2.72
CA ALA A 177 28.84 -9.57 -2.06
C ALA A 177 27.37 -9.80 -2.41
N PHE A 178 27.07 -9.89 -3.71
CA PHE A 178 25.73 -10.21 -4.23
C PHE A 178 25.11 -11.44 -3.54
N ARG A 179 25.83 -12.56 -3.47
CA ARG A 179 25.35 -13.77 -2.78
C ARG A 179 24.99 -13.52 -1.32
N THR A 180 25.85 -12.78 -0.60
CA THR A 180 25.67 -12.53 0.83
C THR A 180 24.47 -11.63 1.06
N ASP A 181 24.32 -10.58 0.26
CA ASP A 181 23.22 -9.63 0.34
C ASP A 181 21.89 -10.30 -0.05
N ALA A 182 21.90 -11.19 -1.06
CA ALA A 182 20.74 -12.01 -1.42
C ALA A 182 20.27 -12.90 -0.27
N ARG A 183 21.19 -13.53 0.48
CA ARG A 183 20.84 -14.32 1.68
C ARG A 183 20.29 -13.46 2.79
N GLN A 184 20.94 -12.33 3.07
CA GLN A 184 20.47 -11.40 4.11
C GLN A 184 19.06 -10.88 3.79
N LEU A 185 18.80 -10.53 2.53
CA LEU A 185 17.47 -10.13 2.09
C LEU A 185 16.47 -11.30 2.14
N ALA A 186 16.87 -12.53 1.83
CA ALA A 186 16.00 -13.69 1.97
C ALA A 186 15.60 -14.00 3.42
N ASP A 187 16.49 -13.76 4.39
CA ASP A 187 16.24 -14.00 5.81
C ASP A 187 15.40 -12.89 6.46
N ARG A 188 15.58 -11.65 6.00
CA ARG A 188 14.80 -10.49 6.45
C ARG A 188 13.44 -10.39 5.73
N GLY A 189 13.34 -11.01 4.56
CA GLY A 189 12.54 -10.51 3.45
C GLY A 189 11.05 -10.80 3.44
N ILE A 190 10.39 -9.99 2.62
CA ILE A 190 9.02 -10.10 2.12
C ILE A 190 8.71 -11.55 1.74
N ALA A 191 7.62 -12.09 2.28
CA ALA A 191 7.25 -13.50 2.14
C ALA A 191 7.20 -13.98 0.67
N GLY A 192 6.84 -13.11 -0.27
CA GLY A 192 6.83 -13.41 -1.71
C GLY A 192 8.20 -13.45 -2.38
N LEU A 193 9.18 -12.68 -1.90
CA LEU A 193 10.50 -12.52 -2.54
C LEU A 193 11.59 -13.42 -1.93
N ALA A 194 11.39 -13.85 -0.67
CA ALA A 194 12.39 -14.56 0.10
C ALA A 194 12.90 -15.82 -0.61
N GLU A 195 12.01 -16.60 -1.21
CA GLU A 195 12.38 -17.83 -1.92
C GLU A 195 13.22 -17.55 -3.16
N THR A 196 12.83 -16.56 -3.97
CA THR A 196 13.58 -16.19 -5.17
C THR A 196 14.97 -15.62 -4.82
N MET A 197 15.10 -14.92 -3.69
CA MET A 197 16.40 -14.45 -3.21
C MET A 197 17.31 -15.60 -2.74
N ARG A 198 16.76 -16.68 -2.17
CA ARG A 198 17.53 -17.91 -1.88
C ARG A 198 17.97 -18.59 -3.16
N GLU A 199 17.07 -18.76 -4.13
CA GLU A 199 17.40 -19.33 -5.44
C GLU A 199 18.54 -18.54 -6.13
N LEU A 200 18.53 -17.20 -6.05
CA LEU A 200 19.61 -16.35 -6.57
C LEU A 200 20.94 -16.56 -5.85
N ALA A 201 20.92 -16.66 -4.51
CA ALA A 201 22.12 -16.93 -3.74
C ALA A 201 22.71 -18.31 -4.06
N ASP A 202 21.86 -19.33 -4.24
CA ASP A 202 22.28 -20.68 -4.58
C ASP A 202 22.85 -20.74 -6.00
N ALA A 203 22.25 -20.03 -6.96
CA ALA A 203 22.81 -19.88 -8.30
C ALA A 203 24.19 -19.20 -8.30
N ALA A 204 24.37 -18.18 -7.44
CA ALA A 204 25.66 -17.55 -7.24
C ALA A 204 26.71 -18.50 -6.63
N ASP A 205 26.30 -19.39 -5.71
CA ASP A 205 27.18 -20.42 -5.16
C ASP A 205 27.59 -21.47 -6.21
N VAL A 206 26.66 -21.89 -7.07
CA VAL A 206 26.98 -22.76 -8.20
C VAL A 206 28.02 -22.09 -9.10
N LEU A 207 27.84 -20.81 -9.42
CA LEU A 207 28.76 -20.07 -10.26
C LEU A 207 30.15 -19.90 -9.61
N LEU A 208 30.22 -19.66 -8.30
CA LEU A 208 31.49 -19.61 -7.53
C LEU A 208 32.20 -20.97 -7.42
N GLY A 209 31.45 -22.07 -7.50
CA GLY A 209 31.97 -23.43 -7.47
C GLY A 209 32.62 -23.86 -8.79
N ILE A 210 32.37 -23.14 -9.88
CA ILE A 210 32.97 -23.43 -11.19
C ILE A 210 34.32 -22.72 -11.30
N ASP A 211 35.38 -23.42 -10.87
CA ASP A 211 36.75 -22.90 -10.94
C ASP A 211 37.37 -23.10 -12.32
N VAL A 212 37.34 -22.03 -13.13
CA VAL A 212 38.03 -22.01 -14.44
C VAL A 212 39.50 -21.66 -14.22
N PRO A 213 40.43 -22.57 -14.57
CA PRO A 213 41.86 -22.30 -14.40
C PRO A 213 42.29 -21.14 -15.32
N ASP A 214 43.16 -20.27 -14.81
CA ASP A 214 43.67 -19.13 -15.57
C ASP A 214 44.31 -19.60 -16.88
N GLY A 215 43.78 -19.15 -18.02
CA GLY A 215 44.26 -19.53 -19.35
C GLY A 215 45.73 -19.20 -19.56
N ALA A 216 46.26 -18.14 -18.92
CA ALA A 216 47.69 -17.84 -18.94
C ALA A 216 48.51 -18.86 -18.16
N ALA A 217 47.98 -19.37 -17.05
CA ALA A 217 48.60 -20.43 -16.26
C ALA A 217 48.55 -21.80 -16.97
N VAL A 218 47.45 -22.10 -17.65
CA VAL A 218 47.32 -23.33 -18.47
C VAL A 218 48.33 -23.32 -19.62
N LEU A 219 48.44 -22.19 -20.34
CA LEU A 219 49.43 -22.04 -21.41
C LEU A 219 50.87 -22.10 -20.89
N ARG A 220 51.19 -21.43 -19.78
CA ARG A 220 52.53 -21.45 -19.18
C ARG A 220 52.92 -22.85 -18.70
N LYS A 221 51.98 -23.60 -18.10
CA LYS A 221 52.20 -25.00 -17.69
C LYS A 221 52.35 -25.97 -18.88
N CYS A 222 51.73 -25.67 -20.03
CA CYS A 222 51.96 -26.40 -21.28
C CYS A 222 53.30 -26.02 -21.95
N LEU A 223 53.74 -24.77 -21.81
CA LEU A 223 54.99 -24.24 -22.39
C LEU A 223 56.24 -24.57 -21.58
N ASP A 224 56.12 -24.68 -20.24
CA ASP A 224 57.23 -24.98 -19.32
C ASP A 224 57.69 -26.44 -19.37
N GLY A 225 57.18 -27.24 -20.31
CA GLY A 225 57.86 -28.42 -20.84
C GLY A 225 58.31 -29.44 -19.80
N ALA A 226 57.45 -30.42 -19.51
CA ALA A 226 57.97 -31.75 -19.17
C ALA A 226 58.96 -32.18 -20.25
N GLU A 227 60.09 -32.74 -19.81
CA GLU A 227 61.28 -33.02 -20.62
C GLU A 227 61.01 -33.65 -21.99
N PRO A 228 61.84 -33.37 -23.02
CA PRO A 228 61.68 -33.83 -24.40
C PRO A 228 62.04 -35.32 -24.59
N GLY A 229 61.54 -36.20 -23.73
CA GLY A 229 61.76 -37.63 -23.76
C GLY A 229 60.53 -38.41 -23.30
N ALA A 230 59.72 -38.83 -24.27
CA ALA A 230 58.54 -39.68 -24.16
C ALA A 230 57.18 -38.97 -23.93
N SER A 231 56.25 -39.30 -24.83
CA SER A 231 54.81 -39.02 -24.84
C SER A 231 54.36 -37.56 -25.02
N SER A 232 53.66 -37.31 -26.13
CA SER A 232 52.94 -36.08 -26.44
C SER A 232 52.18 -35.52 -25.23
N PRO A 233 52.19 -34.20 -24.99
CA PRO A 233 51.35 -33.60 -23.96
C PRO A 233 49.89 -33.91 -24.27
N SER A 234 49.24 -34.62 -23.35
CA SER A 234 47.85 -35.08 -23.51
C SER A 234 46.91 -33.86 -23.67
N PRO A 235 45.97 -33.84 -24.64
CA PRO A 235 45.05 -32.72 -24.91
C PRO A 235 43.96 -32.49 -23.84
N LEU A 236 43.93 -33.32 -22.78
CA LEU A 236 42.96 -33.29 -21.69
C LEU A 236 42.80 -31.93 -20.96
N PRO A 237 43.85 -31.10 -20.74
CA PRO A 237 43.73 -29.83 -20.00
C PRO A 237 42.86 -28.78 -20.71
N ILE A 238 42.88 -28.79 -22.05
CA ILE A 238 42.12 -27.82 -22.86
C ILE A 238 40.63 -28.19 -22.88
N ALA A 239 40.34 -29.49 -23.01
CA ALA A 239 38.95 -29.99 -22.99
C ALA A 239 38.27 -29.74 -21.63
N GLU A 240 39.00 -29.91 -20.52
CA GLU A 240 38.46 -29.63 -19.18
C GLU A 240 38.18 -28.12 -18.99
N ALA A 241 39.10 -27.24 -19.41
CA ALA A 241 38.91 -25.79 -19.36
C ALA A 241 37.71 -25.35 -20.21
N GLN A 242 37.54 -25.91 -21.41
CA GLN A 242 36.36 -25.65 -22.26
C GLN A 242 35.06 -26.14 -21.62
N SER A 243 35.06 -27.33 -21.03
CA SER A 243 33.88 -27.85 -20.33
C SER A 243 33.47 -26.94 -19.16
N LYS A 244 34.42 -26.48 -18.35
CA LYS A 244 34.18 -25.56 -17.24
C LYS A 244 33.70 -24.19 -17.71
N ALA A 245 34.24 -23.66 -18.80
CA ALA A 245 33.75 -22.42 -19.40
C ALA A 245 32.29 -22.54 -19.88
N ILE A 246 31.92 -23.67 -20.49
CA ILE A 246 30.53 -23.95 -20.90
C ILE A 246 29.62 -24.04 -19.67
N GLN A 247 30.05 -24.71 -18.60
CA GLN A 247 29.30 -24.78 -17.34
C GLN A 247 29.13 -23.39 -16.71
N GLN A 248 30.17 -22.55 -16.71
CA GLN A 248 30.12 -21.19 -16.19
C GLN A 248 29.11 -20.34 -16.97
N ALA A 249 29.12 -20.42 -18.30
CA ALA A 249 28.16 -19.73 -19.15
C ALA A 249 26.72 -20.24 -18.93
N ALA A 250 26.52 -21.54 -18.71
CA ALA A 250 25.20 -22.09 -18.40
C ALA A 250 24.68 -21.57 -17.04
N ALA A 251 25.50 -21.64 -16.00
CA ALA A 251 25.16 -21.13 -14.67
C ALA A 251 24.87 -19.62 -14.68
N ALA A 252 25.61 -18.84 -15.46
CA ALA A 252 25.36 -17.40 -15.60
C ALA A 252 24.02 -17.09 -16.30
N ARG A 253 23.61 -17.90 -17.30
CA ARG A 253 22.27 -17.77 -17.91
C ARG A 253 21.16 -18.12 -16.94
N ASP A 254 21.37 -19.14 -16.11
CA ASP A 254 20.38 -19.51 -15.09
C ASP A 254 20.26 -18.43 -14.01
N LEU A 255 21.37 -17.84 -13.57
CA LEU A 255 21.35 -16.65 -12.71
C LEU A 255 20.57 -15.49 -13.37
N GLN A 256 20.82 -15.19 -14.65
CA GLN A 256 20.10 -14.14 -15.38
C GLN A 256 18.58 -14.39 -15.44
N ARG A 257 18.16 -15.64 -15.70
CA ARG A 257 16.73 -16.02 -15.70
C ARG A 257 16.09 -15.83 -14.34
N LEU A 258 16.79 -16.19 -13.26
CA LEU A 258 16.31 -16.00 -11.90
C LEU A 258 16.19 -14.52 -11.54
N VAL A 259 17.11 -13.67 -12.01
CA VAL A 259 17.01 -12.22 -11.79
C VAL A 259 15.78 -11.64 -12.50
N VAL A 260 15.52 -12.04 -13.75
CA VAL A 260 14.30 -11.62 -14.46
C VAL A 260 13.04 -12.08 -13.73
N ARG A 261 13.01 -13.33 -13.24
CA ARG A 261 11.91 -13.85 -12.41
C ARG A 261 11.73 -13.03 -11.13
N ALA A 262 12.82 -12.68 -10.44
CA ALA A 262 12.78 -11.89 -9.22
C ALA A 262 12.23 -10.47 -9.48
N TRP A 263 12.56 -9.86 -10.62
CA TRP A 263 11.97 -8.58 -11.04
C TRP A 263 10.46 -8.66 -11.23
N ASP A 264 9.96 -9.74 -11.83
CA ASP A 264 8.52 -9.91 -12.03
C ASP A 264 7.79 -10.13 -10.70
N VAL A 265 8.37 -10.90 -9.78
CA VAL A 265 7.82 -11.05 -8.42
C VAL A 265 7.82 -9.71 -7.69
N LEU A 266 8.93 -8.96 -7.72
CA LEU A 266 9.03 -7.65 -7.09
C LEU A 266 7.97 -6.67 -7.64
N ARG A 267 7.77 -6.67 -8.97
CA ARG A 267 6.76 -5.81 -9.61
C ARG A 267 5.33 -6.20 -9.21
N ASN A 268 5.04 -7.49 -9.12
CA ASN A 268 3.72 -7.99 -8.74
C ASN A 268 3.41 -7.67 -7.28
N GLU A 269 4.37 -7.86 -6.37
CA GLU A 269 4.23 -7.51 -4.95
C GLU A 269 4.07 -6.00 -4.75
N TRP A 270 4.77 -5.19 -5.54
CA TRP A 270 4.66 -3.72 -5.47
C TRP A 270 3.34 -3.19 -6.05
N ALA A 271 2.71 -3.91 -6.97
CA ALA A 271 1.43 -3.51 -7.56
C ALA A 271 0.20 -3.92 -6.71
N ALA A 272 0.37 -4.84 -5.77
CA ALA A 272 -0.68 -5.36 -4.89
C ALA A 272 -0.99 -4.41 -3.70
#